data_AF-A0A1W1B8J6-F1
#
_entry.id   AF-A0A1W1B8J6-F1
#
_cell.length_a   1.000
_cell.length_b   1.000
_cell.length_c   1.000
_cell.angle_alpha   90.00
_cell.angle_beta   90.00
_cell.angle_gamma   90.00
#
_symmetry.space_group_name_H-M   'P 1'
#
loop_
_entity.id
_entity.type
_entity.pdbx_description
1 polymer ?
#
loop_
_entity_poly.entity_id
_entity_poly.type
_entity_poly.pdbx_seq_one_letter_code
_entity_poly.pdbx_strand_id
1 'polypeptide(L)'
;MKHKIDQYLKLLKQEHFFEAHEVLEEFWFPRRFEKSDEVQLVRGLINAAVSFELIKRGRIEASKRVWRNYLKYRTLLYKVVSKEYNEYHRAIRTVDMIKRELERM
;
A
#
# COMPACT_ATOMS: atom_id res chain seq x y z
N MET A 1 5.36 0.49 13.95
CA MET A 1 4.85 0.10 12.62
C MET A 1 3.39 -0.35 12.66
N LYS A 2 2.99 -1.30 13.52
CA LYS A 2 1.59 -1.74 13.68
C LYS A 2 0.53 -0.62 13.66
N HIS A 3 0.67 0.40 14.51
CA HIS A 3 -0.28 1.53 14.56
C HIS A 3 -0.44 2.27 13.22
N LYS A 4 0.65 2.42 12.46
CA LYS A 4 0.62 3.05 11.13
C LYS A 4 -0.13 2.18 10.12
N ILE A 5 -0.01 0.84 10.21
CA ILE A 5 -0.79 -0.08 9.37
C ILE A 5 -2.28 -0.01 9.74
N ASP A 6 -2.62 0.06 11.03
CA ASP A 6 -4.01 0.22 11.47
C ASP A 6 -4.63 1.52 10.93
N GLN A 7 -3.89 2.63 11.03
CA GLN A 7 -4.31 3.93 10.50
C GLN A 7 -4.44 3.91 8.97
N TYR A 8 -3.45 3.34 8.26
CA TYR A 8 -3.51 3.13 6.82
C TYR A 8 -4.79 2.37 6.41
N LEU A 9 -5.10 1.27 7.08
CA LEU A 9 -6.29 0.47 6.77
C LEU A 9 -7.59 1.20 7.06
N LYS A 10 -7.64 2.00 8.13
CA LYS A 10 -8.80 2.86 8.42
C LYS A 10 -9.03 3.85 7.29
N LEU A 11 -7.99 4.54 6.85
CA LEU A 11 -8.07 5.54 5.78
C LEU A 11 -8.45 4.93 4.43
N LEU A 12 -7.89 3.76 4.10
CA LEU A 12 -8.28 3.01 2.90
C LEU A 12 -9.78 2.70 2.86
N LYS A 13 -10.36 2.23 3.98
CA LYS A 13 -11.80 1.92 4.07
C LYS A 13 -12.70 3.15 3.99
N GLN A 14 -12.15 4.33 4.28
CA GLN A 14 -12.84 5.61 4.18
C GLN A 14 -12.60 6.28 2.83
N GLU A 15 -11.90 5.62 1.90
CA GLU A 15 -11.48 6.18 0.60
C GLU A 15 -10.62 7.44 0.69
N HIS A 16 -9.93 7.62 1.83
CA HIS A 16 -8.95 8.68 2.08
C HIS A 16 -7.57 8.20 1.61
N PHE A 17 -7.44 7.94 0.30
CA PHE A 17 -6.27 7.28 -0.28
C PHE A 17 -5.02 8.16 -0.32
N PHE A 18 -5.20 9.48 -0.38
CA PHE A 18 -4.10 10.43 -0.29
C PHE A 18 -3.44 10.34 1.10
N GLU A 19 -4.22 10.51 2.15
CA GLU A 19 -3.76 10.44 3.53
C GLU A 19 -3.22 9.04 3.87
N ALA A 20 -3.80 7.99 3.31
CA ALA A 20 -3.32 6.63 3.52
C ALA A 20 -1.85 6.47 3.07
N HIS A 21 -1.46 6.98 1.90
CA HIS A 21 -0.07 6.82 1.47
C HIS A 21 0.90 7.65 2.30
N GLU A 22 0.52 8.86 2.74
CA GLU A 22 1.35 9.71 3.59
C GLU A 22 1.70 9.03 4.93
N VAL A 23 0.73 8.37 5.57
CA VAL A 23 0.93 7.68 6.86
C VAL A 23 2.06 6.64 6.80
N LEU A 24 2.15 5.89 5.70
CA LEU A 24 3.21 4.91 5.48
C LEU A 24 4.49 5.54 4.92
N GLU A 25 4.38 6.64 4.16
CA GLU A 25 5.53 7.37 3.63
C GLU A 25 6.39 7.96 4.75
N GLU A 26 5.80 8.44 5.85
CA GLU A 26 6.56 8.87 7.04
C GLU A 26 7.52 7.79 7.57
N PHE A 27 7.13 6.51 7.46
CA PHE A 27 7.98 5.39 7.85
C PHE A 27 8.98 5.01 6.75
N TRP A 28 8.53 5.00 5.50
CA TRP A 28 9.32 4.55 4.37
C TRP A 28 10.40 5.56 3.95
N PHE A 29 10.07 6.84 3.88
CA PHE A 29 10.93 7.90 3.36
C PHE A 29 12.31 7.98 4.03
N PRO A 30 12.44 7.99 5.37
CA PRO A 30 13.76 8.00 6.01
C PRO A 30 14.58 6.73 5.72
N ARG A 31 13.90 5.63 5.40
CA ARG A 31 14.48 4.29 5.17
C ARG A 31 14.62 3.94 3.69
N ARG A 32 14.24 4.83 2.77
CA ARG A 32 14.00 4.53 1.34
C ARG A 32 15.20 3.98 0.56
N PHE A 33 16.40 4.14 1.11
CA PHE A 33 17.65 3.62 0.52
C PHE A 33 18.11 2.29 1.13
N GLU A 34 17.43 1.79 2.17
CA GLU A 34 17.74 0.49 2.77
C GLU A 34 17.44 -0.64 1.78
N LYS A 35 18.35 -1.62 1.71
CA LYS A 35 18.12 -2.88 1.00
C LYS A 35 17.31 -3.85 1.87
N SER A 36 16.09 -3.45 2.22
CA SER A 36 15.19 -4.22 3.08
C SER A 36 13.92 -4.63 2.33
N ASP A 37 13.60 -5.92 2.39
CA ASP A 37 12.35 -6.45 1.83
C ASP A 37 11.12 -5.84 2.51
N GLU A 38 11.20 -5.52 3.80
CA GLU A 38 10.13 -4.84 4.53
C GLU A 38 9.92 -3.42 4.02
N VAL A 39 11.01 -2.65 3.84
CA VAL A 39 10.94 -1.27 3.32
C VAL A 39 10.34 -1.27 1.91
N GLN A 40 10.73 -2.21 1.06
CA GLN A 40 10.17 -2.34 -0.29
C GLN A 40 8.72 -2.83 -0.26
N LEU A 41 8.34 -3.72 0.67
CA LEU A 41 6.96 -4.13 0.85
C LEU A 41 6.06 -2.94 1.22
N VAL A 42 6.52 -2.09 2.16
CA VAL A 42 5.80 -0.86 2.56
C VAL A 42 5.67 0.10 1.38
N ARG A 43 6.73 0.25 0.57
CA ARG A 43 6.65 0.98 -0.71
C ARG A 43 5.57 0.43 -1.63
N GLY A 44 5.37 -0.89 -1.63
CA GLY A 44 4.25 -1.52 -2.33
C GLY A 44 2.90 -0.99 -1.85
N LEU A 45 2.67 -0.98 -0.53
CA LEU A 45 1.42 -0.50 0.07
C LEU A 45 1.17 1.00 -0.20
N ILE A 46 2.22 1.82 -0.18
CA ILE A 46 2.16 3.23 -0.61
C ILE A 46 1.68 3.32 -2.06
N ASN A 47 2.28 2.55 -2.97
CA ASN A 47 1.86 2.52 -4.38
C ASN A 47 0.40 2.08 -4.55
N ALA A 48 -0.10 1.15 -3.72
CA ALA A 48 -1.51 0.76 -3.78
C ALA A 48 -2.44 1.94 -3.47
N ALA A 49 -2.18 2.67 -2.38
CA ALA A 49 -2.97 3.86 -2.01
C ALA A 49 -2.86 4.96 -3.07
N VAL A 50 -1.67 5.23 -3.61
CA VAL A 50 -1.50 6.19 -4.72
C VAL A 50 -2.29 5.74 -5.97
N SER A 51 -2.30 4.44 -6.28
CA SER A 51 -3.09 3.91 -7.40
C SER A 51 -4.58 4.16 -7.20
N PHE A 52 -5.11 3.94 -6.00
CA PHE A 52 -6.51 4.19 -5.68
C PHE A 52 -6.87 5.68 -5.76
N GLU A 53 -6.01 6.56 -5.26
CA GLU A 53 -6.20 8.01 -5.40
C GLU A 53 -6.23 8.44 -6.87
N LEU A 54 -5.38 7.84 -7.72
CA LEU A 54 -5.40 8.10 -9.16
C LEU A 54 -6.69 7.61 -9.82
N ILE A 55 -7.23 6.46 -9.40
CA ILE A 55 -8.55 5.99 -9.86
C ILE A 55 -9.64 6.98 -9.48
N LYS A 56 -9.68 7.40 -8.20
CA LYS A 56 -10.63 8.39 -7.67
C LYS A 56 -10.59 9.72 -8.44
N ARG A 57 -9.42 10.11 -8.96
CA ARG A 57 -9.21 11.31 -9.79
C ARG A 57 -9.44 11.08 -11.30
N GLY A 58 -9.95 9.93 -11.72
CA GLY A 58 -10.18 9.59 -13.14
C GLY A 58 -8.89 9.34 -13.95
N ARG A 59 -7.73 9.19 -13.31
CA ARG A 59 -6.42 9.01 -13.97
C ARG A 59 -6.07 7.53 -14.14
N ILE A 60 -6.92 6.80 -14.87
CA ILE A 60 -6.88 5.33 -14.96
C ILE A 60 -5.53 4.79 -15.47
N GLU A 61 -4.98 5.35 -16.55
CA GLU A 61 -3.70 4.87 -17.12
C GLU A 61 -2.49 5.14 -16.22
N ALA A 62 -2.53 6.22 -15.43
CA ALA A 62 -1.52 6.46 -14.40
C ALA A 62 -1.67 5.45 -13.26
N SER A 63 -2.90 5.16 -12.83
CA SER A 63 -3.17 4.20 -11.75
C SER A 63 -2.63 2.80 -12.08
N LYS A 64 -2.80 2.33 -13.34
CA LYS A 64 -2.31 1.03 -13.81
C LYS A 64 -0.79 0.92 -13.72
N ARG A 65 -0.07 2.01 -14.03
CA ARG A 65 1.39 2.07 -13.91
C ARG A 65 1.84 1.93 -12.46
N VAL A 66 1.20 2.66 -11.54
CA VAL A 66 1.52 2.61 -10.10
C VAL A 66 1.12 1.25 -9.50
N TRP A 67 -0.02 0.69 -9.91
CA TRP A 67 -0.49 -0.63 -9.47
C TRP A 67 0.51 -1.75 -9.78
N ARG A 68 1.17 -1.71 -10.95
CA ARG A 68 2.22 -2.68 -11.29
C ARG A 68 3.39 -2.65 -10.30
N ASN A 69 3.73 -1.49 -9.74
CA ASN A 69 4.75 -1.39 -8.69
C ASN A 69 4.27 -2.05 -7.39
N TYR A 70 3.01 -1.87 -6.99
CA TYR A 70 2.43 -2.62 -5.87
C TYR A 70 2.52 -4.13 -6.11
N LEU A 71 2.10 -4.61 -7.29
CA LEU A 71 2.14 -6.03 -7.63
C LEU A 71 3.57 -6.60 -7.58
N LYS A 72 4.58 -5.84 -8.00
CA LYS A 72 5.99 -6.22 -7.88
C LYS A 72 6.37 -6.41 -6.41
N TYR A 73 6.10 -5.41 -5.56
CA TYR A 73 6.59 -5.40 -4.18
C TYR A 73 5.77 -6.27 -3.22
N ARG A 74 4.47 -6.50 -3.47
CA ARG A 74 3.66 -7.39 -2.61
C ARG A 74 4.20 -8.82 -2.55
N THR A 75 4.94 -9.26 -3.57
CA THR A 75 5.57 -10.59 -3.61
C THR A 75 6.62 -10.77 -2.51
N LEU A 76 7.17 -9.67 -1.98
CA LEU A 76 8.17 -9.69 -0.91
C LEU A 76 7.59 -10.09 0.45
N LEU A 77 6.25 -10.15 0.60
CA LEU A 77 5.60 -10.57 1.85
C LEU A 77 6.18 -11.87 2.40
N TYR A 78 6.47 -12.85 1.54
CA TYR A 78 7.02 -14.16 1.95
C TYR A 78 8.48 -14.13 2.37
N LYS A 79 9.18 -13.02 2.15
CA LYS A 79 10.59 -12.82 2.52
C LYS A 79 10.76 -11.93 3.76
N VAL A 80 9.71 -11.21 4.15
CA VAL A 80 9.76 -10.31 5.30
C VAL A 80 9.82 -11.10 6.60
N VAL A 81 10.90 -10.89 7.36
CA VAL A 81 11.05 -11.33 8.75
C VAL A 81 10.78 -10.12 9.63
N SER A 82 9.56 -10.00 10.15
CA SER A 82 9.11 -8.85 10.95
C SER A 82 8.06 -9.27 11.97
N LYS A 83 8.03 -8.64 13.14
CA LYS A 83 6.97 -8.85 14.15
C LYS A 83 5.60 -8.37 13.64
N GLU A 84 5.58 -7.52 12.61
CA GLU A 84 4.38 -7.03 11.94
C GLU A 84 3.91 -7.91 10.76
N TYR A 85 4.48 -9.10 10.56
CA TYR A 85 4.14 -9.99 9.44
C TYR A 85 2.62 -10.17 9.20
N ASN A 86 1.86 -10.43 10.27
CA ASN A 86 0.41 -10.61 10.20
C ASN A 86 -0.33 -9.32 9.80
N GLU A 87 0.22 -8.17 10.18
CA GLU A 87 -0.33 -6.85 9.85
C GLU A 87 -0.17 -6.56 8.35
N TYR A 88 0.99 -6.93 7.77
CA TYR A 88 1.20 -6.84 6.32
C TYR A 88 0.26 -7.75 5.53
N HIS A 89 0.03 -8.97 6.01
CA HIS A 89 -0.97 -9.87 5.43
C HIS A 89 -2.38 -9.28 5.45
N ARG A 90 -2.76 -8.63 6.55
CA ARG A 90 -4.05 -7.94 6.66
C ARG A 90 -4.12 -6.78 5.67
N ALA A 91 -3.06 -5.98 5.56
CA ALA A 91 -3.00 -4.85 4.65
C ALA A 91 -3.16 -5.28 3.19
N ILE A 92 -2.43 -6.30 2.74
CA ILE A 92 -2.54 -6.83 1.37
C ILE A 92 -3.94 -7.35 1.08
N ARG A 93 -4.55 -8.09 2.01
CA ARG A 93 -5.94 -8.57 1.85
C ARG A 93 -6.92 -7.41 1.68
N THR A 94 -6.79 -6.34 2.47
CA THR A 94 -7.65 -5.15 2.35
C THR A 94 -7.42 -4.41 1.04
N VAL A 95 -6.16 -4.22 0.62
CA VAL A 95 -5.81 -3.61 -0.67
C VAL A 95 -6.43 -4.39 -1.84
N ASP A 96 -6.30 -5.72 -1.85
CA ASP A 96 -6.84 -6.56 -2.92
C ASP A 96 -8.39 -6.60 -2.93
N MET A 97 -9.03 -6.34 -1.79
CA MET A 97 -10.50 -6.20 -1.69
C MET A 97 -10.94 -4.86 -2.29
N ILE A 98 -10.35 -3.74 -1.84
CA ILE A 98 -10.67 -2.39 -2.32
C ILE A 98 -10.41 -2.27 -3.82
N LYS A 99 -9.31 -2.86 -4.32
CA LYS A 99 -9.03 -2.86 -5.77
C LYS A 99 -10.18 -3.46 -6.58
N ARG A 100 -10.78 -4.56 -6.10
CA ARG A 100 -11.90 -5.23 -6.77
C ARG A 100 -13.19 -4.40 -6.70
N GLU A 101 -13.40 -3.67 -5.61
CA GLU A 101 -14.54 -2.75 -5.48
C GLU A 101 -14.41 -1.59 -6.47
N LEU A 102 -13.24 -0.96 -6.54
CA LEU A 102 -12.96 0.14 -7.49
C LEU A 102 -13.03 -0.27 -8.96
N GLU A 103 -12.85 -1.56 -9.29
CA GLU A 103 -12.98 -2.07 -10.67
C GLU A 103 -14.42 -2.35 -11.09
N ARG A 104 -15.37 -2.34 -10.13
CA ARG A 104 -16.79 -2.55 -10.39
C ARG A 104 -17.59 -1.26 -10.53
N MET A 105 -16.96 -0.12 -10.22
CA MET A 105 -17.52 1.23 -10.37
C MET A 105 -17.30 1.72 -11.80
#